data_AF-A0A9E4QJF8-F1
#
_entry.id   AF-A0A9E4QJF8-F1
#
_cell.length_a   1.000
_cell.length_b   1.000
_cell.length_c   1.000
_cell.angle_alpha   90.00
_cell.angle_beta   90.00
_cell.angle_gamma   90.00
#
_symmetry.space_group_name_H-M   'P 1'
#
loop_
_entity.id
_entity.type
_entity.pdbx_description
1 polymer ?
#
loop_
_entity_poly.entity_id
_entity_poly.type
_entity_poly.pdbx_seq_one_letter_code
_entity_poly.pdbx_strand_id
1 'polypeptide(L)'
;DEPGARGLSLFIVPKDPHTGHSFVQEQAGGGSITGNANPTPGYRGMHSFTLAFERYFVPEENLVGGEAGLGRGFYLQMGGFAAGRLQTGGRATGVGQASLEKACNYALDRRQFERPIAEYQLTQHKIGRMSTHVAAGRHLTYAAALEMQDDERAAVLPAMAKLFASDVAVWVSQEAQLIHGGWGYSEEDPIARYVVDALVLPIFEGVKPILELKIIARQLLANG
;
A
#
# COMPACT_ATOMS: atom_id res chain seq x y z
N ASP A 1 6.58 29.94 -17.73
CA ASP A 1 5.77 28.97 -16.98
C ASP A 1 5.17 27.94 -17.92
N GLU A 2 5.83 26.80 -18.12
CA GLU A 2 5.14 25.65 -18.70
C GLU A 2 4.35 24.96 -17.57
N PRO A 3 3.02 24.82 -17.69
CA PRO A 3 2.23 24.12 -16.69
C PRO A 3 2.56 22.62 -16.69
N GLY A 4 2.76 22.03 -15.51
CA GLY A 4 2.87 20.58 -15.34
C GLY A 4 4.09 20.13 -14.53
N ALA A 5 4.47 18.87 -14.70
CA ALA A 5 5.48 18.20 -13.89
C ALA A 5 6.95 18.61 -14.20
N ARG A 6 7.15 19.45 -15.20
CA ARG A 6 8.48 19.95 -15.60
C ARG A 6 8.91 21.07 -14.66
N GLY A 7 10.17 21.07 -14.25
CA GLY A 7 10.73 22.10 -13.38
C GLY A 7 10.61 21.81 -11.88
N LEU A 8 9.93 20.72 -11.47
CA LEU A 8 9.95 20.26 -10.09
C LEU A 8 11.29 19.62 -9.75
N SER A 9 11.86 19.92 -8.58
CA SER A 9 13.06 19.28 -8.03
C SER A 9 12.69 18.40 -6.85
N LEU A 10 13.49 17.37 -6.59
CA LEU A 10 13.31 16.45 -5.46
C LEU A 10 14.48 16.64 -4.49
N PHE A 11 14.16 16.85 -3.21
CA PHE A 11 15.17 17.06 -2.16
C PHE A 11 15.02 16.01 -1.06
N ILE A 12 16.15 15.60 -0.48
CA ILE A 12 16.17 14.83 0.77
C ILE A 12 16.22 15.84 1.91
N VAL A 13 15.20 15.86 2.77
CA VAL A 13 15.17 16.78 3.91
C VAL A 13 15.44 16.00 5.20
N PRO A 14 16.60 16.20 5.86
CA PRO A 14 16.93 15.47 7.08
C PRO A 14 16.01 15.92 8.22
N LYS A 15 15.53 14.93 8.97
CA LYS A 15 14.64 15.12 10.10
C LYS A 15 14.93 14.07 11.16
N ASP A 16 14.84 14.48 12.42
CA ASP A 16 14.94 13.56 13.55
C ASP A 16 13.78 12.55 13.52
N PRO A 17 14.05 11.26 13.80
CA PRO A 17 13.00 10.26 13.98
C PRO A 17 12.02 10.70 15.07
N HIS A 18 10.74 10.48 14.84
CA HIS A 18 9.69 10.83 15.78
C HIS A 18 8.59 9.79 15.76
N THR A 19 8.18 9.31 16.93
CA THR A 19 7.17 8.25 17.10
C THR A 19 5.81 8.77 17.55
N GLY A 20 5.70 10.06 17.88
CA GLY A 20 4.45 10.69 18.28
C GLY A 20 3.66 11.24 17.09
N HIS A 21 2.57 11.93 17.42
CA HIS A 21 1.63 12.50 16.45
C HIS A 21 1.97 13.94 16.04
N SER A 22 2.91 14.59 16.71
CA SER A 22 3.32 15.95 16.36
C SER A 22 4.77 16.22 16.74
N PHE A 23 5.49 16.90 15.86
CA PHE A 23 6.86 17.32 16.12
C PHE A 23 7.11 18.74 15.61
N VAL A 24 8.10 19.39 16.21
CA VAL A 24 8.74 20.61 15.72
C VAL A 24 10.24 20.36 15.72
N GLN A 25 10.91 20.68 14.63
CA GLN A 25 12.35 20.66 14.51
C GLN A 25 12.83 22.03 14.04
N GLU A 26 13.77 22.61 14.77
CA GLU A 26 14.36 23.92 14.48
C GLU A 26 15.82 23.78 14.06
N GLN A 27 16.27 24.63 13.15
CA GLN A 27 17.68 24.68 12.76
C GLN A 27 18.42 25.72 13.62
N ALA A 28 19.69 25.46 13.91
CA ALA A 28 20.53 26.40 14.67
C ALA A 28 20.63 27.79 14.01
N GLY A 29 20.56 27.86 12.68
CA GLY A 29 20.55 29.12 11.91
C GLY A 29 19.17 29.79 11.79
N GLY A 30 18.15 29.28 12.47
CA GLY A 30 16.77 29.67 12.30
C GLY A 30 16.03 28.89 11.20
N GLY A 31 14.71 28.87 11.30
CA GLY A 31 13.83 28.07 10.44
C GLY A 31 13.37 26.78 11.12
N SER A 32 12.19 26.29 10.73
CA SER A 32 11.58 25.12 11.36
C SER A 32 10.76 24.25 10.40
N ILE A 33 10.68 22.97 10.73
CA ILE A 33 9.68 22.04 10.19
C ILE A 33 8.76 21.62 11.32
N THR A 34 7.47 21.81 11.12
CA THR A 34 6.43 21.25 11.98
C THR A 34 5.73 20.12 11.23
N GLY A 35 5.47 19.00 11.89
CA GLY A 35 4.67 17.92 11.34
C GLY A 35 3.56 17.51 12.28
N ASN A 36 2.36 17.29 11.73
CA ASN A 36 1.21 16.72 12.44
C ASN A 36 0.73 15.48 11.72
N ALA A 37 0.57 14.38 12.46
CA ALA A 37 0.09 13.12 11.93
C ALA A 37 -1.38 13.25 11.50
N ASN A 38 -1.66 12.81 10.28
CA ASN A 38 -3.00 12.83 9.72
C ASN A 38 -3.82 11.70 10.34
N PRO A 39 -5.02 11.97 10.87
CA PRO A 39 -5.91 10.92 11.34
C PRO A 39 -6.36 10.07 10.14
N THR A 40 -6.12 8.77 10.22
CA THR A 40 -6.56 7.80 9.22
C THR A 40 -7.44 6.73 9.87
N PRO A 41 -8.45 6.21 9.16
CA PRO A 41 -9.32 5.19 9.72
C PRO A 41 -8.55 3.90 10.03
N GLY A 42 -7.53 3.56 9.24
CA GLY A 42 -6.64 2.41 9.43
C GLY A 42 -5.20 2.73 9.02
N TYR A 43 -4.41 1.70 8.83
CA TYR A 43 -2.98 1.75 8.51
C TYR A 43 -2.15 2.44 9.60
N ARG A 44 -2.58 2.30 10.86
CA ARG A 44 -2.09 3.06 12.03
C ARG A 44 -0.68 2.70 12.50
N GLY A 45 -0.06 1.68 11.90
CA GLY A 45 1.34 1.31 12.17
C GLY A 45 2.36 2.29 11.57
N MET A 46 1.91 3.23 10.73
CA MET A 46 2.71 4.35 10.27
C MET A 46 1.89 5.64 10.27
N HIS A 47 2.57 6.77 10.44
CA HIS A 47 1.96 8.08 10.39
C HIS A 47 2.29 8.77 9.06
N SER A 48 1.24 9.17 8.35
CA SER A 48 1.35 10.19 7.30
C SER A 48 1.30 11.56 7.98
N PHE A 49 2.27 12.44 7.72
CA PHE A 49 2.30 13.77 8.31
C PHE A 49 1.93 14.84 7.29
N THR A 50 1.16 15.83 7.74
CA THR A 50 1.14 17.15 7.09
C THR A 50 2.33 17.95 7.61
N LEU A 51 3.17 18.44 6.71
CA LEU A 51 4.38 19.19 7.03
C LEU A 51 4.19 20.67 6.72
N ALA A 52 4.66 21.54 7.62
CA ALA A 52 4.79 22.97 7.44
C ALA A 52 6.26 23.37 7.57
N PHE A 53 6.74 24.15 6.60
CA PHE A 53 8.12 24.64 6.53
C PHE A 53 8.11 26.15 6.71
N GLU A 54 8.81 26.66 7.73
CA GLU A 54 8.99 28.09 7.96
C GLU A 54 10.48 28.41 7.81
N ARG A 55 10.86 29.03 6.69
CA ARG A 55 12.26 29.41 6.39
C ARG A 55 13.29 28.29 6.63
N TYR A 56 12.90 27.03 6.45
CA TYR A 56 13.78 25.89 6.67
C TYR A 56 14.77 25.76 5.52
N PHE A 57 16.05 25.88 5.82
CA PHE A 57 17.12 25.81 4.84
C PHE A 57 17.42 24.34 4.46
N VAL A 58 17.49 24.05 3.16
CA VAL A 58 17.90 22.76 2.62
C VAL A 58 19.13 23.00 1.74
N PRO A 59 20.30 22.41 2.06
CA PRO A 59 21.51 22.57 1.27
C PRO A 59 21.37 22.03 -0.16
N GLU A 60 22.19 22.54 -1.10
CA GLU A 60 22.13 22.12 -2.51
C GLU A 60 22.54 20.66 -2.72
N GLU A 61 23.42 20.14 -1.87
CA GLU A 61 23.87 18.73 -1.87
C GLU A 61 22.73 17.74 -1.58
N ASN A 62 21.60 18.22 -1.06
CA ASN A 62 20.41 17.41 -0.81
C ASN A 62 19.50 17.30 -2.04
N LEU A 63 19.81 17.99 -3.15
CA LEU A 63 19.11 17.83 -4.41
C LEU A 63 19.38 16.44 -4.99
N VAL A 64 18.32 15.64 -5.11
CA VAL A 64 18.42 14.30 -5.69
C VAL A 64 18.80 14.40 -7.16
N GLY A 65 19.90 13.73 -7.54
CA GLY A 65 20.47 13.80 -8.88
C GLY A 65 21.44 14.98 -9.10
N GLY A 66 21.76 15.74 -8.06
CA GLY A 66 22.65 16.91 -8.15
C GLY A 66 22.15 17.94 -9.15
N GLU A 67 23.06 18.67 -9.79
CA GLU A 67 22.71 19.68 -10.80
C GLU A 67 21.85 19.12 -11.94
N ALA A 68 22.10 17.87 -12.36
CA ALA A 68 21.30 17.18 -13.38
C ALA A 68 19.87 16.83 -12.93
N GLY A 69 19.63 16.80 -11.60
CA GLY A 69 18.33 16.58 -10.99
C GLY A 69 17.45 17.83 -10.93
N LEU A 70 18.02 19.01 -11.16
CA LEU A 70 17.29 20.28 -11.13
C LEU A 70 16.15 20.28 -12.16
N GLY A 71 14.92 20.46 -11.68
CA GLY A 71 13.73 20.44 -12.52
C GLY A 71 13.31 19.05 -13.05
N ARG A 72 13.96 17.98 -12.58
CA ARG A 72 13.72 16.58 -12.97
C ARG A 72 13.09 15.72 -11.87
N GLY A 73 12.77 16.30 -10.73
CA GLY A 73 12.24 15.63 -9.53
C GLY A 73 11.01 14.76 -9.78
N PHE A 74 10.08 15.19 -10.62
CA PHE A 74 8.93 14.34 -10.97
C PHE A 74 9.36 13.05 -11.67
N TYR A 75 10.28 13.12 -12.63
CA TYR A 75 10.74 11.94 -13.37
C TYR A 75 11.57 11.02 -12.48
N LEU A 76 12.40 11.59 -11.59
CA LEU A 76 13.15 10.84 -10.59
C LEU A 76 12.19 10.08 -9.65
N GLN A 77 11.15 10.77 -9.17
CA GLN A 77 10.10 10.14 -8.35
C GLN A 77 9.36 9.04 -9.13
N MET A 78 9.05 9.27 -10.41
CA MET A 78 8.38 8.28 -11.26
C MET A 78 9.18 6.99 -11.44
N GLY A 79 10.51 7.06 -11.47
CA GLY A 79 11.39 5.89 -11.49
C GLY A 79 11.21 4.97 -10.29
N GLY A 80 10.88 5.52 -9.11
CA GLY A 80 10.70 4.75 -7.87
C GLY A 80 9.35 4.04 -7.72
N PHE A 81 8.34 4.37 -8.55
CA PHE A 81 6.99 3.82 -8.37
C PHE A 81 6.88 2.32 -8.64
N ALA A 82 7.75 1.74 -9.49
CA ALA A 82 7.73 0.29 -9.72
C ALA A 82 8.00 -0.47 -8.42
N ALA A 83 9.01 -0.04 -7.66
CA ALA A 83 9.33 -0.62 -6.35
C ALA A 83 8.20 -0.40 -5.33
N GLY A 84 7.64 0.81 -5.28
CA GLY A 84 6.48 1.12 -4.42
C GLY A 84 5.27 0.22 -4.70
N ARG A 85 4.97 -0.05 -5.97
CA ARG A 85 3.89 -0.97 -6.38
C ARG A 85 4.15 -2.39 -5.93
N LEU A 86 5.35 -2.92 -6.19
CA LEU A 86 5.72 -4.28 -5.75
C LEU A 86 5.58 -4.41 -4.24
N GLN A 87 6.11 -3.43 -3.51
CA GLN A 87 6.05 -3.35 -2.06
C GLN A 87 4.58 -3.37 -1.57
N THR A 88 3.70 -2.60 -2.22
CA THR A 88 2.26 -2.57 -1.90
C THR A 88 1.58 -3.91 -2.20
N GLY A 89 1.92 -4.57 -3.32
CA GLY A 89 1.43 -5.91 -3.64
C GLY A 89 1.83 -6.95 -2.57
N GLY A 90 3.06 -6.86 -2.06
CA GLY A 90 3.53 -7.68 -0.95
C GLY A 90 2.73 -7.45 0.34
N ARG A 91 2.50 -6.18 0.71
CA ARG A 91 1.67 -5.83 1.87
C ARG A 91 0.23 -6.34 1.72
N ALA A 92 -0.37 -6.15 0.54
CA ALA A 92 -1.72 -6.59 0.25
C ALA A 92 -1.86 -8.11 0.36
N THR A 93 -0.90 -8.86 -0.19
CA THR A 93 -0.83 -10.31 -0.05
C THR A 93 -0.77 -10.73 1.43
N GLY A 94 0.03 -10.02 2.24
CA GLY A 94 0.15 -10.28 3.68
C GLY A 94 -1.16 -10.03 4.44
N VAL A 95 -1.84 -8.91 4.19
CA VAL A 95 -3.14 -8.60 4.80
C VAL A 95 -4.18 -9.64 4.40
N GLY A 96 -4.28 -9.99 3.12
CA GLY A 96 -5.20 -11.03 2.65
C GLY A 96 -4.93 -12.39 3.29
N GLN A 97 -3.67 -12.79 3.43
CA GLN A 97 -3.29 -14.02 4.14
C GLN A 97 -3.71 -13.98 5.61
N ALA A 98 -3.42 -12.91 6.33
CA ALA A 98 -3.78 -12.78 7.74
C ALA A 98 -5.31 -12.82 7.96
N SER A 99 -6.08 -12.19 7.06
CA SER A 99 -7.54 -12.25 7.08
C SER A 99 -8.06 -13.67 6.84
N LEU A 100 -7.48 -14.41 5.88
CA LEU A 100 -7.83 -15.80 5.62
C LEU A 100 -7.55 -16.71 6.82
N GLU A 101 -6.35 -16.60 7.41
CA GLU A 101 -5.96 -17.41 8.56
C GLU A 101 -6.90 -17.18 9.76
N LYS A 102 -7.24 -15.91 10.02
CA LYS A 102 -8.22 -15.56 11.06
C LYS A 102 -9.60 -16.15 10.76
N ALA A 103 -10.07 -16.06 9.53
CA ALA A 103 -11.34 -16.65 9.12
C ALA A 103 -11.37 -18.18 9.30
N CYS A 104 -10.29 -18.87 8.93
CA CYS A 104 -10.17 -20.31 9.12
C CYS A 104 -10.22 -20.68 10.61
N ASN A 105 -9.42 -20.02 11.44
CA ASN A 105 -9.38 -20.29 12.88
C ASN A 105 -10.74 -20.04 13.53
N TYR A 106 -11.35 -18.87 13.27
CA TYR A 106 -12.68 -18.56 13.80
C TYR A 106 -13.73 -19.56 13.32
N ALA A 107 -13.66 -20.01 12.06
CA ALA A 107 -14.62 -20.97 11.53
C ALA A 107 -14.54 -22.34 12.21
N LEU A 108 -13.36 -22.77 12.62
CA LEU A 108 -13.13 -24.02 13.36
C LEU A 108 -13.63 -23.91 14.81
N ASP A 109 -13.43 -22.77 15.45
CA ASP A 109 -13.78 -22.56 16.86
C ASP A 109 -15.28 -22.22 17.07
N ARG A 110 -15.84 -21.39 16.19
CA ARG A 110 -17.20 -20.87 16.34
C ARG A 110 -18.23 -21.96 16.05
N ARG A 111 -19.10 -22.23 17.02
CA ARG A 111 -20.24 -23.15 16.86
C ARG A 111 -21.57 -22.41 16.66
N GLN A 112 -22.36 -22.87 15.70
CA GLN A 112 -23.77 -22.51 15.51
C GLN A 112 -24.53 -23.77 15.16
N PHE A 113 -25.79 -23.88 15.61
CA PHE A 113 -26.61 -25.08 15.43
C PHE A 113 -25.82 -26.37 15.75
N GLU A 114 -25.15 -26.36 16.91
CA GLU A 114 -24.41 -27.48 17.52
C GLU A 114 -23.10 -27.93 16.84
N ARG A 115 -22.73 -27.34 15.70
CA ARG A 115 -21.48 -27.69 14.98
C ARG A 115 -20.60 -26.48 14.64
N PRO A 116 -19.29 -26.67 14.46
CA PRO A 116 -18.39 -25.64 13.94
C PRO A 116 -18.90 -25.04 12.63
N ILE A 117 -18.76 -23.73 12.46
CA ILE A 117 -19.22 -23.09 11.23
C ILE A 117 -18.38 -23.50 9.99
N ALA A 118 -17.19 -24.06 10.21
CA ALA A 118 -16.36 -24.69 9.18
C ALA A 118 -17.01 -25.90 8.49
N GLU A 119 -18.04 -26.51 9.10
CA GLU A 119 -18.76 -27.65 8.51
C GLU A 119 -19.86 -27.23 7.53
N TYR A 120 -20.22 -25.93 7.46
CA TYR A 120 -21.19 -25.46 6.48
C TYR A 120 -20.55 -25.21 5.12
N GLN A 121 -21.21 -25.72 4.07
CA GLN A 121 -20.74 -25.62 2.68
C GLN A 121 -20.47 -24.18 2.24
N LEU A 122 -21.27 -23.21 2.70
CA LEU A 122 -21.06 -21.80 2.36
C LEU A 122 -19.75 -21.26 2.95
N THR A 123 -19.42 -21.62 4.19
CA THR A 123 -18.15 -21.25 4.84
C THR A 123 -16.97 -21.88 4.09
N GLN A 124 -17.08 -23.17 3.76
CA GLN A 124 -16.05 -23.89 2.98
C GLN A 124 -15.84 -23.27 1.60
N HIS A 125 -16.94 -22.91 0.92
CA HIS A 125 -16.89 -22.23 -0.37
C HIS A 125 -16.15 -20.88 -0.27
N LYS A 126 -16.48 -20.06 0.74
CA LYS A 126 -15.80 -18.77 0.97
C LYS A 126 -14.31 -18.97 1.24
N ILE A 127 -13.95 -19.86 2.17
CA ILE A 127 -12.54 -20.15 2.51
C ILE A 127 -11.78 -20.64 1.28
N GLY A 128 -12.34 -21.55 0.50
CA GLY A 128 -11.71 -22.07 -0.72
C GLY A 128 -11.45 -20.98 -1.77
N ARG A 129 -12.41 -20.07 -1.97
CA ARG A 129 -12.22 -18.92 -2.86
C ARG A 129 -11.18 -17.94 -2.30
N MET A 130 -11.28 -17.58 -1.03
CA MET A 130 -10.30 -16.70 -0.35
C MET A 130 -8.88 -17.23 -0.51
N SER A 131 -8.66 -18.52 -0.21
CA SER A 131 -7.37 -19.19 -0.37
C SER A 131 -6.85 -19.11 -1.81
N THR A 132 -7.70 -19.42 -2.79
CA THR A 132 -7.33 -19.37 -4.21
C THR A 132 -6.91 -17.95 -4.64
N HIS A 133 -7.68 -16.93 -4.24
CA HIS A 133 -7.38 -15.55 -4.58
C HIS A 133 -6.08 -15.05 -3.92
N VAL A 134 -5.86 -15.37 -2.64
CA VAL A 134 -4.60 -15.01 -1.94
C VAL A 134 -3.40 -15.69 -2.60
N ALA A 135 -3.53 -16.98 -2.97
CA ALA A 135 -2.47 -17.70 -3.65
C ALA A 135 -2.14 -17.06 -5.01
N ALA A 136 -3.16 -16.74 -5.82
CA ALA A 136 -2.97 -16.06 -7.10
C ALA A 136 -2.27 -14.70 -6.94
N GLY A 137 -2.69 -13.89 -5.96
CA GLY A 137 -2.07 -12.59 -5.67
C GLY A 137 -0.63 -12.70 -5.21
N ARG A 138 -0.33 -13.70 -4.39
CA ARG A 138 1.03 -14.05 -3.99
C ARG A 138 1.89 -14.42 -5.18
N HIS A 139 1.45 -15.36 -6.01
CA HIS A 139 2.23 -15.80 -7.17
C HIS A 139 2.51 -14.66 -8.15
N LEU A 140 1.52 -13.80 -8.42
CA LEU A 140 1.69 -12.65 -9.29
C LEU A 140 2.69 -11.62 -8.70
N THR A 141 2.65 -11.41 -7.37
CA THR A 141 3.58 -10.51 -6.68
C THR A 141 5.01 -11.06 -6.69
N TYR A 142 5.21 -12.35 -6.45
CA TYR A 142 6.55 -12.96 -6.55
C TYR A 142 7.08 -12.97 -7.98
N ALA A 143 6.23 -13.21 -8.98
CA ALA A 143 6.62 -13.12 -10.38
C ALA A 143 7.08 -11.69 -10.74
N ALA A 144 6.36 -10.66 -10.28
CA ALA A 144 6.76 -9.27 -10.44
C ALA A 144 8.09 -8.95 -9.75
N ALA A 145 8.35 -9.54 -8.57
CA ALA A 145 9.62 -9.37 -7.86
C ALA A 145 10.80 -9.97 -8.66
N LEU A 146 10.62 -11.16 -9.23
CA LEU A 146 11.63 -11.81 -10.06
C LEU A 146 11.92 -11.00 -11.33
N GLU A 147 10.88 -10.50 -12.01
CA GLU A 147 11.08 -9.65 -13.19
C GLU A 147 11.82 -8.35 -12.84
N MET A 148 11.48 -7.71 -11.72
CA MET A 148 12.17 -6.50 -11.26
C MET A 148 13.61 -6.76 -10.80
N GLN A 149 13.93 -7.98 -10.38
CA GLN A 149 15.30 -8.38 -10.06
C GLN A 149 16.15 -8.47 -11.34
N ASP A 150 15.56 -8.90 -12.45
CA ASP A 150 16.24 -9.00 -13.75
C ASP A 150 16.30 -7.64 -14.48
N ASP A 151 15.23 -6.83 -14.40
CA ASP A 151 15.17 -5.47 -14.92
C ASP A 151 14.41 -4.53 -13.98
N GLU A 152 15.13 -3.64 -13.30
CA GLU A 152 14.56 -2.63 -12.40
C GLU A 152 13.56 -1.68 -13.09
N ARG A 153 13.56 -1.63 -14.44
CA ARG A 153 12.63 -0.81 -15.24
C ARG A 153 11.30 -1.51 -15.53
N ALA A 154 11.17 -2.79 -15.17
CA ALA A 154 9.93 -3.54 -15.30
C ALA A 154 8.79 -2.80 -14.56
N ALA A 155 7.70 -2.52 -15.28
CA ALA A 155 6.63 -1.67 -14.76
C ALA A 155 5.23 -2.30 -14.89
N VAL A 156 5.01 -3.18 -15.86
CA VAL A 156 3.69 -3.78 -16.13
C VAL A 156 3.34 -4.83 -15.09
N LEU A 157 4.19 -5.82 -14.87
CA LEU A 157 3.89 -6.90 -13.92
C LEU A 157 3.81 -6.39 -12.47
N PRO A 158 4.67 -5.45 -12.00
CA PRO A 158 4.47 -4.80 -10.69
C PRO A 158 3.15 -4.05 -10.57
N ALA A 159 2.69 -3.38 -11.63
CA ALA A 159 1.40 -2.70 -11.65
C ALA A 159 0.23 -3.71 -11.58
N MET A 160 0.30 -4.81 -12.34
CA MET A 160 -0.69 -5.90 -12.28
C MET A 160 -0.72 -6.56 -10.91
N ALA A 161 0.46 -6.87 -10.34
CA ALA A 161 0.59 -7.46 -9.01
C ALA A 161 -0.04 -6.58 -7.95
N LYS A 162 0.32 -5.30 -7.90
CA LYS A 162 -0.26 -4.33 -6.96
C LYS A 162 -1.77 -4.23 -7.12
N LEU A 163 -2.25 -4.10 -8.36
CA LEU A 163 -3.68 -3.97 -8.66
C LEU A 163 -4.47 -5.18 -8.14
N PHE A 164 -4.06 -6.38 -8.55
CA PHE A 164 -4.77 -7.60 -8.24
C PHE A 164 -4.67 -7.96 -6.74
N ALA A 165 -3.48 -7.86 -6.16
CA ALA A 165 -3.28 -8.18 -4.74
C ALA A 165 -4.07 -7.24 -3.83
N SER A 166 -4.14 -5.94 -4.14
CA SER A 166 -4.96 -4.98 -3.38
C SER A 166 -6.44 -5.33 -3.43
N ASP A 167 -6.95 -5.73 -4.60
CA ASP A 167 -8.37 -6.11 -4.76
C ASP A 167 -8.71 -7.40 -4.01
N VAL A 168 -7.80 -8.38 -4.08
CA VAL A 168 -7.89 -9.60 -3.29
C VAL A 168 -7.87 -9.28 -1.80
N ALA A 169 -6.98 -8.41 -1.32
CA ALA A 169 -6.90 -8.06 0.10
C ALA A 169 -8.20 -7.42 0.62
N VAL A 170 -8.79 -6.50 -0.15
CA VAL A 170 -10.08 -5.88 0.19
C VAL A 170 -11.19 -6.93 0.25
N TRP A 171 -11.32 -7.76 -0.79
CA TRP A 171 -12.39 -8.76 -0.83
C TRP A 171 -12.21 -9.82 0.27
N VAL A 172 -11.01 -10.36 0.46
CA VAL A 172 -10.73 -11.40 1.46
C VAL A 172 -10.93 -10.88 2.88
N SER A 173 -10.51 -9.65 3.19
CA SER A 173 -10.73 -9.08 4.53
C SER A 173 -12.22 -8.88 4.84
N GLN A 174 -13.02 -8.46 3.85
CA GLN A 174 -14.48 -8.33 4.00
C GLN A 174 -15.18 -9.68 4.14
N GLU A 175 -14.78 -10.70 3.37
CA GLU A 175 -15.31 -12.06 3.54
C GLU A 175 -14.95 -12.66 4.91
N ALA A 176 -13.71 -12.43 5.37
CA ALA A 176 -13.30 -12.82 6.72
C ALA A 176 -14.18 -12.14 7.78
N GLN A 177 -14.45 -10.84 7.64
CA GLN A 177 -15.35 -10.10 8.52
C GLN A 177 -16.76 -10.71 8.56
N LEU A 178 -17.31 -11.07 7.40
CA LEU A 178 -18.63 -11.72 7.33
C LEU A 178 -18.64 -13.10 7.98
N ILE A 179 -17.58 -13.90 7.86
CA ILE A 179 -17.44 -15.19 8.56
C ILE A 179 -17.46 -14.99 10.08
N HIS A 180 -16.90 -13.87 10.58
CA HIS A 180 -16.93 -13.54 12.01
C HIS A 180 -18.31 -13.02 12.48
N GLY A 181 -19.17 -12.60 11.56
CA GLY A 181 -20.47 -12.00 11.87
C GLY A 181 -20.31 -10.70 12.66
N GLY A 182 -21.15 -10.49 13.69
CA GLY A 182 -21.07 -9.29 14.53
C GLY A 182 -19.71 -9.07 15.20
N TRP A 183 -19.01 -10.17 15.54
CA TRP A 183 -17.64 -10.10 16.09
C TRP A 183 -16.63 -9.50 15.12
N GLY A 184 -16.84 -9.68 13.81
CA GLY A 184 -15.96 -9.09 12.79
C GLY A 184 -16.03 -7.57 12.72
N TYR A 185 -17.06 -6.95 13.30
CA TYR A 185 -17.20 -5.50 13.39
C TYR A 185 -16.66 -4.91 14.70
N SER A 186 -16.30 -5.77 15.66
CA SER A 186 -15.74 -5.35 16.95
C SER A 186 -14.24 -5.05 16.82
N GLU A 187 -13.76 -4.01 17.51
CA GLU A 187 -12.31 -3.74 17.62
C GLU A 187 -11.56 -4.77 18.48
N GLU A 188 -12.28 -5.65 19.18
CA GLU A 188 -11.68 -6.75 19.96
C GLU A 188 -11.05 -7.83 19.07
N ASP A 189 -11.49 -7.94 17.80
CA ASP A 189 -10.88 -8.84 16.84
C ASP A 189 -10.07 -8.08 15.76
N PRO A 190 -8.84 -8.53 15.44
CA PRO A 190 -8.02 -7.94 14.38
C PRO A 190 -8.68 -7.81 13.00
N ILE A 191 -9.72 -8.58 12.68
CA ILE A 191 -10.39 -8.53 11.39
C ILE A 191 -10.98 -7.15 11.08
N ALA A 192 -11.58 -6.47 12.07
CA ALA A 192 -12.12 -5.12 11.87
C ALA A 192 -11.02 -4.15 11.40
N ARG A 193 -9.83 -4.24 12.02
CA ARG A 193 -8.64 -3.49 11.59
C ARG A 193 -8.19 -3.90 10.18
N TYR A 194 -8.11 -5.19 9.87
CA TYR A 194 -7.64 -5.64 8.56
C TYR A 194 -8.50 -5.13 7.40
N VAL A 195 -9.83 -5.06 7.58
CA VAL A 195 -10.73 -4.48 6.58
C VAL A 195 -10.33 -3.03 6.33
N VAL A 196 -10.20 -2.23 7.39
CA VAL A 196 -9.89 -0.80 7.25
C VAL A 196 -8.48 -0.58 6.68
N ASP A 197 -7.50 -1.39 7.09
CA ASP A 197 -6.13 -1.37 6.56
C ASP A 197 -6.11 -1.74 5.06
N ALA A 198 -6.96 -2.66 4.61
CA ALA A 198 -7.00 -3.08 3.21
C ALA A 198 -7.53 -1.98 2.27
N LEU A 199 -8.43 -1.10 2.75
CA LEU A 199 -9.10 -0.08 1.93
C LEU A 199 -8.15 0.96 1.33
N VAL A 200 -6.96 1.16 1.91
CA VAL A 200 -6.00 2.13 1.39
C VAL A 200 -5.12 1.57 0.27
N LEU A 201 -4.99 0.24 0.19
CA LEU A 201 -4.09 -0.43 -0.74
C LEU A 201 -4.44 -0.21 -2.23
N PRO A 202 -5.72 -0.08 -2.63
CA PRO A 202 -6.07 0.33 -3.98
C PRO A 202 -5.70 1.77 -4.33
N ILE A 203 -5.47 2.63 -3.32
CA ILE A 203 -5.25 4.07 -3.48
C ILE A 203 -3.76 4.39 -3.63
N PHE A 204 -2.92 3.82 -2.77
CA PHE A 204 -1.46 4.05 -2.78
C PHE A 204 -0.80 3.61 -4.09
N GLU A 205 0.34 4.20 -4.42
CA GLU A 205 1.22 3.77 -5.54
C GLU A 205 0.52 3.72 -6.91
N GLY A 206 -0.53 4.54 -7.07
CA GLY A 206 -1.36 4.66 -8.27
C GLY A 206 -2.72 3.99 -8.10
N VAL A 207 -3.79 4.77 -8.27
CA VAL A 207 -5.17 4.27 -8.27
C VAL A 207 -5.45 3.34 -9.46
N LYS A 208 -6.41 2.43 -9.32
CA LYS A 208 -6.67 1.36 -10.32
C LYS A 208 -6.77 1.85 -11.77
N PRO A 209 -7.56 2.90 -12.10
CA PRO A 209 -7.69 3.33 -13.49
C PRO A 209 -6.38 3.87 -14.07
N ILE A 210 -5.50 4.42 -13.23
CA ILE A 210 -4.19 4.89 -13.67
C ILE A 210 -3.27 3.72 -13.99
N LEU A 211 -3.26 2.67 -13.17
CA LEU A 211 -2.48 1.46 -13.44
C LEU A 211 -2.94 0.79 -14.72
N GLU A 212 -4.26 0.60 -14.88
CA GLU A 212 -4.87 -0.05 -16.03
C GLU A 212 -4.63 0.76 -17.31
N LEU A 213 -4.95 2.06 -17.32
CA LEU A 213 -4.90 2.87 -18.53
C LEU A 213 -3.49 3.35 -18.88
N LYS A 214 -2.71 3.81 -17.91
CA LYS A 214 -1.45 4.54 -18.17
C LYS A 214 -0.22 3.65 -18.15
N ILE A 215 -0.30 2.49 -17.50
CA ILE A 215 0.82 1.55 -17.36
C ILE A 215 0.52 0.29 -18.17
N ILE A 216 -0.50 -0.47 -17.79
CA ILE A 216 -0.78 -1.81 -18.34
C ILE A 216 -1.21 -1.72 -19.80
N ALA A 217 -2.36 -1.11 -20.09
CA ALA A 217 -2.90 -1.07 -21.45
C ALA A 217 -1.99 -0.30 -22.40
N ARG A 218 -1.45 0.85 -21.95
CA ARG A 218 -0.56 1.67 -22.79
C ARG A 218 0.70 0.92 -23.21
N GLN A 219 1.38 0.19 -22.32
CA GLN A 219 2.60 -0.52 -22.70
C GLN A 219 2.31 -1.70 -23.61
N LEU A 220 1.24 -2.47 -23.33
CA LEU A 220 0.85 -3.61 -24.16
C LEU A 220 0.49 -3.18 -25.59
N LEU A 221 -0.20 -2.05 -25.76
CA LEU A 221 -0.60 -1.54 -27.07
C LEU A 221 0.50 -0.76 -27.81
N ALA A 222 1.56 -0.33 -27.12
CA ALA A 222 2.70 0.33 -27.76
C ALA A 222 3.74 -0.67 -28.28
N ASN A 223 3.74 -1.90 -27.73
CA ASN A 223 4.69 -2.97 -28.05
C ASN A 223 4.09 -4.06 -28.95
N GLY A 224 2.84 -3.90 -29.40
CA GLY A 224 2.15 -4.80 -30.35
C GLY A 224 1.94 -4.11 -31.68
#